data_AF-A0A182ZZE5-F1
#
_entry.id   AF-A0A182ZZE5-F1
#
_cell.length_a   1.000
_cell.length_b   1.000
_cell.length_c   1.000
_cell.angle_alpha   90.00
_cell.angle_beta   90.00
_cell.angle_gamma   90.00
#
_symmetry.space_group_name_H-M   'P 1'
#
loop_
_entity.id
_entity.type
_entity.pdbx_description
1 polymer ?
#
loop_
_entity_poly.entity_id
_entity_poly.type
_entity_poly.pdbx_seq_one_letter_code
_entity_poly.pdbx_strand_id
1 'polypeptide(L)'
;MEKSTDDLSPPIVKPALCAEGYDPNPTTDQPPLFIPGDDFDNWKLRVGPFIAGASQSITSPMNLSFLREEASHLFHSARVLAFAPAPQIRTTLRKLSARTENVAILRERLIGRHQPLDETVVAYV
;
A
#
# COMPACT_ATOMS: atom_id res chain seq x y z
N MET A 1 3.39 -29.98 41.16
CA MET A 1 4.10 -29.25 40.08
C MET A 1 3.21 -29.34 38.86
N GLU A 2 2.30 -28.39 38.70
CA GLU A 2 1.41 -28.34 37.54
C GLU A 2 2.06 -27.45 36.47
N LYS A 3 2.20 -27.99 35.26
CA LYS A 3 2.85 -27.34 34.13
C LYS A 3 1.80 -26.52 33.39
N SER A 4 1.71 -25.23 33.70
CA SER A 4 0.89 -24.26 32.96
C SER A 4 1.37 -24.21 31.50
N THR A 5 0.44 -24.42 30.58
CA THR A 5 0.64 -24.31 29.13
C THR A 5 -0.33 -23.27 28.58
N ASP A 6 -0.30 -22.07 29.16
CA ASP A 6 -0.89 -20.89 28.52
C ASP A 6 0.12 -20.33 27.52
N ASP A 7 0.17 -20.94 26.34
CA ASP A 7 0.75 -20.31 25.16
C ASP A 7 -0.21 -19.21 24.71
N LEU A 8 0.06 -17.97 25.16
CA LEU A 8 -0.70 -16.75 24.85
C LEU A 8 -0.37 -16.19 23.45
N SER A 9 0.23 -16.99 22.57
CA SER A 9 0.53 -16.56 21.21
C SER A 9 -0.78 -16.34 20.43
N PRO A 10 -0.93 -15.19 19.74
CA PRO A 10 -2.12 -14.96 18.92
C PRO A 10 -2.25 -16.04 17.83
N PRO A 11 -3.47 -16.42 17.42
CA PRO A 11 -3.67 -17.45 16.43
C PRO A 11 -2.92 -17.08 15.14
N ILE A 12 -1.98 -17.93 14.75
CA ILE A 12 -1.25 -17.79 13.48
C ILE A 12 -2.26 -18.03 12.36
N VAL A 13 -2.77 -16.94 11.79
CA VAL A 13 -3.67 -16.98 10.63
C VAL A 13 -2.85 -17.43 9.43
N LYS A 14 -3.03 -18.68 9.00
CA LYS A 14 -2.50 -19.15 7.72
C LYS A 14 -3.26 -18.43 6.58
N PRO A 15 -2.57 -17.74 5.66
CA PRO A 15 -3.24 -17.13 4.52
C PRO A 15 -3.81 -18.22 3.62
N ALA A 16 -5.13 -18.17 3.39
CA ALA A 16 -5.82 -19.03 2.45
C ALA A 16 -5.64 -18.45 1.04
N LEU A 17 -4.66 -18.95 0.29
CA LEU A 17 -4.51 -18.64 -1.13
C LEU A 17 -4.37 -19.95 -1.90
N CYS A 18 -5.48 -20.41 -2.48
CA CYS A 18 -5.48 -21.38 -3.58
C CYS A 18 -6.40 -20.83 -4.67
N ALA A 19 -5.83 -20.02 -5.57
CA ALA A 19 -6.35 -19.84 -6.92
C ALA A 19 -5.26 -20.36 -7.86
N GLU A 20 -5.61 -21.35 -8.69
CA GLU A 20 -4.68 -22.01 -9.62
C GLU A 20 -4.01 -20.97 -10.52
N GLY A 21 -2.67 -20.94 -10.50
CA GLY A 21 -1.84 -20.08 -11.35
C GLY A 21 -1.07 -18.97 -10.63
N TYR A 22 -1.31 -18.74 -9.34
CA TYR A 22 -0.46 -17.87 -8.52
C TYR A 22 0.45 -18.75 -7.68
N ASP A 23 1.74 -18.80 -7.99
CA ASP A 23 2.74 -19.37 -7.09
C ASP A 23 2.98 -18.33 -6.00
N PRO A 24 2.36 -18.45 -4.80
CA PRO A 24 2.65 -17.53 -3.74
C PRO A 24 3.89 -18.13 -3.11
N ASN A 25 5.08 -17.81 -3.64
CA ASN A 25 6.25 -17.85 -2.77
C ASN A 25 5.82 -17.05 -1.54
N PRO A 26 5.64 -17.69 -0.36
CA PRO A 26 5.16 -16.99 0.80
C PRO A 26 6.34 -16.15 1.23
N THR A 27 6.41 -14.92 0.74
CA THR A 27 7.32 -13.94 1.29
C THR A 27 6.89 -13.80 2.74
N THR A 28 7.66 -14.42 3.62
CA THR A 28 7.74 -14.18 5.06
C THR A 28 8.04 -12.71 5.40
N ASP A 29 8.07 -11.84 4.40
CA ASP A 29 8.30 -10.42 4.51
C ASP A 29 7.05 -9.73 5.04
N GLN A 30 7.28 -8.85 6.02
CA GLN A 30 6.26 -7.94 6.51
C GLN A 30 5.56 -7.23 5.34
N PRO A 31 4.26 -6.94 5.47
CA PRO A 31 3.56 -6.14 4.46
C PRO A 31 4.29 -4.80 4.27
N PRO A 32 4.45 -4.34 3.03
CA PRO A 32 5.15 -3.09 2.78
C PRO A 32 4.39 -1.93 3.44
N LEU A 33 5.11 -1.11 4.19
CA LEU A 33 4.57 0.12 4.75
C LEU A 33 4.46 1.18 3.67
N PHE A 34 3.35 1.90 3.65
CA PHE A 34 3.10 3.01 2.75
C PHE A 34 3.81 4.27 3.23
N ILE A 35 4.57 4.91 2.36
CA ILE A 35 5.15 6.23 2.59
C ILE A 35 4.58 7.28 1.62
N PRO A 36 4.56 8.57 2.01
CA PRO A 36 4.21 9.63 1.08
C PRO A 36 5.12 9.62 -0.16
N GLY A 37 4.52 9.63 -1.35
CA GLY A 37 5.23 9.57 -2.62
C GLY A 37 5.29 8.17 -3.26
N ASP A 38 4.90 7.13 -2.52
CA ASP A 38 4.74 5.79 -3.11
C ASP A 38 3.65 5.77 -4.17
N ASP A 39 3.84 4.91 -5.18
CA ASP A 39 2.76 4.48 -6.05
C ASP A 39 1.74 3.68 -5.23
N PHE A 40 0.61 4.33 -4.96
CA PHE A 40 -0.48 3.75 -4.18
C PHE A 40 -1.05 2.48 -4.80
N ASP A 41 -1.14 2.39 -6.13
CA ASP A 41 -1.75 1.22 -6.78
C ASP A 41 -0.82 0.01 -6.72
N ASN A 42 0.48 0.23 -6.87
CA ASN A 42 1.50 -0.79 -6.62
C ASN A 42 1.50 -1.25 -5.16
N TRP A 43 1.52 -0.31 -4.20
CA TRP A 43 1.45 -0.63 -2.78
C TRP A 43 0.18 -1.43 -2.44
N LYS A 44 -0.98 -0.99 -2.92
CA LYS A 44 -2.29 -1.65 -2.72
C LYS A 44 -2.28 -3.10 -3.21
N LEU A 45 -1.65 -3.36 -4.36
CA LEU A 45 -1.51 -4.71 -4.89
C LEU A 45 -0.69 -5.60 -3.94
N ARG A 46 0.41 -5.08 -3.41
CA ARG A 46 1.32 -5.81 -2.52
C ARG A 46 0.75 -6.08 -1.12
N VAL A 47 -0.07 -5.17 -0.58
CA VAL A 47 -0.76 -5.39 0.70
C VAL A 47 -2.03 -6.24 0.56
N GLY A 48 -2.55 -6.39 -0.66
CA GLY A 48 -3.76 -7.15 -0.98
C GLY A 48 -3.81 -8.57 -0.39
N PRO A 49 -2.75 -9.38 -0.50
CA PRO A 49 -2.70 -10.72 0.10
C PRO A 49 -2.85 -10.73 1.63
N PHE A 50 -2.36 -9.71 2.33
CA PHE A 50 -2.39 -9.63 3.80
C PHE A 50 -3.76 -9.27 4.36
N ILE A 51 -4.64 -8.71 3.53
CA ILE A 51 -6.02 -8.33 3.87
C ILE A 51 -7.04 -9.20 3.15
N ALA A 52 -6.59 -10.13 2.31
CA ALA A 52 -7.45 -11.11 1.66
C ALA A 52 -8.08 -12.01 2.73
N GLY A 53 -9.42 -12.13 2.69
CA GLY A 53 -10.17 -12.90 3.69
C GLY A 53 -10.46 -12.18 5.00
N ALA A 54 -9.97 -10.95 5.19
CA ALA A 54 -10.29 -10.14 6.35
C ALA A 54 -11.75 -9.67 6.29
N SER A 55 -12.47 -9.71 7.41
CA SER A 55 -13.84 -9.16 7.46
C SER A 55 -13.81 -7.64 7.30
N GLN A 56 -14.94 -7.07 6.88
CA GLN A 56 -15.04 -5.63 6.66
C GLN A 56 -14.72 -4.81 7.93
N SER A 57 -15.03 -5.33 9.12
CA SER A 57 -14.78 -4.68 10.41
C SER A 57 -13.28 -4.57 10.75
N ILE A 58 -12.46 -5.49 10.25
CA ILE A 58 -11.00 -5.49 10.48
C ILE A 58 -10.20 -4.95 9.29
N THR A 59 -10.80 -4.91 8.10
CA THR A 59 -10.12 -4.42 6.90
C THR A 59 -9.72 -2.96 7.06
N SER A 60 -10.60 -2.11 7.59
CA SER A 60 -10.28 -0.68 7.82
C SER A 60 -9.04 -0.47 8.71
N PRO A 61 -8.99 -1.00 9.95
CA PRO A 61 -7.80 -0.83 10.79
C PRO A 61 -6.55 -1.50 10.20
N MET A 62 -6.66 -2.62 9.47
CA MET A 62 -5.52 -3.22 8.78
C MET A 62 -4.93 -2.33 7.67
N ASN A 63 -5.77 -1.62 6.90
CA ASN A 63 -5.24 -0.69 5.90
C ASN A 63 -4.44 0.45 6.56
N LEU A 64 -4.84 0.88 7.76
CA LEU A 64 -4.14 1.92 8.51
C LEU A 64 -2.86 1.41 9.18
N SER A 65 -2.81 0.14 9.61
CA SER A 65 -1.58 -0.44 10.19
C SER A 65 -0.42 -0.57 9.21
N PHE A 66 -0.71 -0.51 7.91
CA PHE A 66 0.31 -0.55 6.86
C PHE A 66 0.76 0.85 6.43
N LEU A 67 0.44 1.89 7.20
CA LEU A 67 0.96 3.23 6.99
C LEU A 67 2.21 3.44 7.83
N ARG A 68 3.24 4.08 7.26
CA ARG A 68 4.32 4.65 8.06
C ARG A 68 3.82 5.86 8.85
N GLU A 69 4.61 6.32 9.81
CA GLU A 69 4.28 7.46 10.67
C GLU A 69 3.93 8.71 9.85
N GLU A 70 4.73 9.02 8.82
CA GLU A 70 4.56 10.19 7.96
C GLU A 70 3.26 10.12 7.15
N ALA A 71 2.94 8.93 6.60
CA ALA A 71 1.69 8.70 5.89
C ALA A 71 0.48 8.75 6.83
N SER A 72 0.64 8.26 8.06
CA SER A 72 -0.39 8.32 9.10
C SER A 72 -0.72 9.77 9.48
N HIS A 73 0.29 10.61 9.69
CA HIS A 73 0.09 12.04 9.96
C HIS A 73 -0.62 12.74 8.80
N LEU A 74 -0.20 12.48 7.56
CA LEU A 74 -0.84 13.06 6.39
C LEU A 74 -2.31 12.62 6.27
N PHE A 75 -2.59 11.35 6.50
CA PHE A 75 -3.94 10.81 6.51
C PHE A 75 -4.81 11.44 7.61
N HIS A 76 -4.28 11.58 8.84
CA HIS A 76 -4.98 12.23 9.94
C HIS A 76 -5.29 13.71 9.66
N SER A 77 -4.38 14.43 8.98
CA SER A 77 -4.60 15.82 8.57
C SER A 77 -5.78 15.99 7.61
N ALA A 78 -6.13 14.95 6.86
CA ALA A 78 -7.28 14.93 5.96
C ALA A 78 -8.63 14.75 6.69
N ARG A 79 -8.63 14.72 8.04
CA ARG A 79 -9.81 14.62 8.90
C ARG A 79 -10.71 13.42 8.60
N VAL A 80 -10.12 12.32 8.12
CA VAL A 80 -10.84 11.06 7.94
C VAL A 80 -10.90 10.33 9.27
N LEU A 81 -12.09 9.88 9.64
CA LEU A 81 -12.29 9.08 10.85
C LEU A 81 -11.55 7.74 10.73
N ALA A 82 -10.90 7.30 11.80
CA ALA A 82 -10.20 6.00 11.85
C ALA A 82 -11.14 4.80 11.55
N PHE A 83 -12.44 4.97 11.79
CA PHE A 83 -13.49 3.98 11.55
C PHE A 83 -14.16 4.11 10.18
N ALA A 84 -13.63 4.94 9.28
CA ALA A 84 -14.15 5.06 7.94
C ALA A 84 -14.12 3.69 7.21
N PRO A 85 -15.07 3.40 6.31
CA PRO A 85 -15.03 2.19 5.51
C PRO A 85 -13.73 2.09 4.71
N ALA A 86 -13.17 0.88 4.58
CA ALA A 86 -11.92 0.65 3.86
C ALA A 86 -11.88 1.25 2.43
N PRO A 87 -12.96 1.24 1.62
CA PRO A 87 -12.98 1.95 0.34
C PRO A 87 -12.73 3.46 0.45
N GLN A 88 -13.28 4.09 1.50
CA GLN A 88 -13.08 5.52 1.76
C GLN A 88 -11.64 5.79 2.20
N ILE A 89 -11.08 4.97 3.09
CA ILE A 89 -9.68 5.06 3.52
C ILE A 89 -8.74 4.98 2.30
N ARG A 90 -8.91 3.96 1.46
CA ARG A 90 -8.10 3.76 0.25
C ARG A 90 -8.24 4.92 -0.74
N THR A 91 -9.44 5.44 -0.92
CA THR A 91 -9.68 6.59 -1.80
C THR A 91 -8.96 7.84 -1.29
N THR A 92 -8.98 8.09 0.01
CA THR A 92 -8.27 9.22 0.61
C THR A 92 -6.76 9.04 0.49
N LEU A 93 -6.22 7.87 0.81
CA LEU A 93 -4.79 7.58 0.67
C LEU A 93 -4.32 7.79 -0.77
N ARG A 94 -5.07 7.28 -1.75
CA ARG A 94 -4.79 7.52 -3.18
C ARG A 94 -4.80 9.00 -3.53
N LYS A 95 -5.75 9.79 -3.00
CA LYS A 95 -5.80 11.24 -3.27
C LYS A 95 -4.63 11.99 -2.64
N LEU A 96 -4.20 11.58 -1.45
CA LEU A 96 -3.08 12.19 -0.75
C LEU A 96 -1.75 11.84 -1.41
N SER A 97 -1.61 10.63 -1.91
CA SER A 97 -0.43 10.18 -2.68
C SER A 97 -0.41 10.79 -4.08
N ALA A 98 -1.58 10.92 -4.71
CA ALA A 98 -1.76 11.55 -6.01
C ALA A 98 -1.79 13.09 -5.94
N ARG A 99 -1.44 13.71 -4.80
CA ARG A 99 -0.89 15.07 -4.79
C ARG A 99 0.52 15.04 -5.40
N THR A 100 0.52 14.56 -6.63
CA THR A 100 1.60 14.39 -7.58
C THR A 100 2.08 15.78 -7.94
N GLU A 101 3.39 15.85 -8.17
CA GLU A 101 4.16 17.00 -8.61
C GLU A 101 3.34 18.07 -9.35
N ASN A 102 3.56 19.32 -8.94
CA ASN A 102 2.96 20.49 -9.56
C ASN A 102 3.03 20.36 -11.09
N VAL A 103 1.90 20.56 -11.78
CA VAL A 103 1.82 20.50 -13.24
C VAL A 103 2.90 21.36 -13.90
N ALA A 104 3.32 22.46 -13.27
CA ALA A 104 4.45 23.26 -13.69
C ALA A 104 5.78 22.48 -13.72
N ILE A 105 6.07 21.70 -12.67
CA ILE A 105 7.28 20.86 -12.58
C ILE A 105 7.24 19.75 -13.63
N LEU A 106 6.08 19.12 -13.84
CA LEU A 106 5.92 18.10 -14.89
C LEU A 106 6.12 18.71 -16.28
N ARG A 107 5.60 19.92 -16.53
CA ARG A 107 5.82 20.65 -17.79
C ARG A 107 7.29 21.01 -17.97
N GLU A 108 7.97 21.52 -16.95
CA GLU A 108 9.39 21.85 -17.03
C GLU A 108 10.25 20.62 -17.33
N ARG A 109 9.97 19.48 -16.68
CA ARG A 109 10.68 18.22 -16.97
C ARG A 109 10.44 17.73 -18.39
N LEU A 110 9.21 17.85 -18.90
CA LEU A 110 8.88 17.45 -20.27
C LEU A 110 9.60 18.35 -21.28
N ILE A 111 9.58 19.67 -21.08
CA ILE A 111 10.24 20.64 -21.95
C ILE A 111 11.77 20.48 -21.89
N GLY A 112 12.32 20.16 -20.72
CA GLY A 112 13.76 19.96 -20.53
C GLY A 112 14.29 18.61 -21.04
N ARG A 113 13.42 17.67 -21.40
CA ARG A 113 13.82 16.36 -21.92
C ARG A 113 14.06 16.45 -23.42
N HIS A 114 15.32 16.45 -23.85
CA HIS A 114 15.68 16.29 -25.25
C HIS A 114 15.98 14.82 -25.56
N GLN A 115 15.62 14.36 -26.76
CA GLN A 115 16.00 13.04 -27.25
C GLN A 115 17.53 12.95 -27.30
N PRO A 116 18.16 12.03 -26.55
CA PRO A 116 19.58 11.73 -26.68
C PRO A 116 19.88 11.25 -28.10
N LEU A 117 21.07 11.57 -28.61
CA LEU A 117 21.51 11.18 -29.96
C LEU A 117 21.45 9.66 -30.23
N ASP A 118 21.57 8.85 -29.16
CA ASP A 118 21.62 7.39 -29.24
C ASP A 118 20.28 6.71 -28.91
N GLU A 119 19.23 7.48 -28.60
CA GLU A 119 17.90 6.92 -28.28
C GLU A 119 17.02 6.85 -29.52
N THR A 120 16.40 5.70 -29.78
CA THR A 120 15.45 5.58 -30.89
C THR A 120 14.16 6.34 -30.61
N VAL A 121 13.51 6.86 -31.64
CA VAL A 121 12.23 7.60 -31.52
C VAL A 121 11.15 6.75 -30.82
N VAL A 122 11.18 5.43 -31.00
CA VAL A 122 10.22 4.50 -30.38
C VAL A 122 10.44 4.37 -28.87
N ALA A 123 11.66 4.56 -28.38
CA ALA A 123 11.97 4.49 -26.95
C ALA A 123 11.77 5.83 -26.22
N TYR A 124 11.88 6.94 -26.95
CA TYR A 124 11.77 8.30 -26.41
C TYR A 124 10.32 8.76 -26.18
N VAL A 125 9.36 8.24 -26.97
CA VAL A 125 7.91 8.55 -26.90
C VAL A 125 7.21 7.68 -25.87
#